data_AF-A0A445IZN9-F1
#
_entry.id   AF-A0A445IZN9-F1
#
_cell.length_a   1.000
_cell.length_b   1.000
_cell.length_c   1.000
_cell.angle_alpha   90.00
_cell.angle_beta   90.00
_cell.angle_gamma   90.00
#
_symmetry.space_group_name_H-M   'P 1'
#
loop_
_entity.id
_entity.type
_entity.pdbx_description
1 polymer ?
#
loop_
_entity_poly.entity_id
_entity_poly.type
_entity_poly.pdbx_seq_one_letter_code
_entity_poly.pdbx_strand_id
1 'polypeptide(L)'
;MDSSSDHSPPSSLHSPGDVQNVKFCQWCGGPTKHEIPEGEERLRAICTSCGKITYQNPKMVVGCLIEHDNKVLLCKRKIEPSYGLWTLPAGYLEIGESAMEGAIRETREEANADVEVISPFAQLDIPLIGQVTRIIHFFSFFLVFVNLLCNSRFLVMIMTSLRQTYIIFLARLKKPHFSPGPESSECLLFSLNEIPFSSLSFSSMVVTLSLYVEDMKAGGKPKFHYGTINKRPGTSASDIHAYTLDHHMQS
;
A
#
# COMPACT_ATOMS: atom_id res chain seq x y z
N MET A 1 -27.93 6.23 -52.23
CA MET A 1 -27.26 5.11 -51.55
C MET A 1 -26.32 5.74 -50.56
N ASP A 2 -26.85 6.01 -49.38
CA ASP A 2 -26.17 6.73 -48.30
C ASP A 2 -25.48 5.70 -47.40
N SER A 3 -24.16 5.79 -47.28
CA SER A 3 -23.34 4.89 -46.46
C SER A 3 -23.21 5.47 -45.06
N SER A 4 -23.95 4.89 -44.13
CA SER A 4 -23.91 5.16 -42.69
C SER A 4 -22.55 4.81 -42.09
N SER A 5 -21.86 5.81 -41.55
CA SER A 5 -20.68 5.67 -40.69
C SER A 5 -21.09 5.22 -39.28
N ASP A 6 -20.68 4.01 -38.91
CA ASP A 6 -20.87 3.43 -37.59
C ASP A 6 -19.76 3.91 -36.64
N HIS A 7 -20.08 4.85 -35.75
CA HIS A 7 -19.21 5.26 -34.66
C HIS A 7 -19.59 4.48 -33.39
N SER A 8 -18.92 3.35 -33.18
CA SER A 8 -18.96 2.65 -31.89
C SER A 8 -18.11 3.44 -30.87
N PRO A 9 -18.62 3.74 -29.65
CA PRO A 9 -17.83 4.41 -28.62
C PRO A 9 -16.76 3.46 -28.05
N PRO A 10 -15.61 3.98 -27.58
CA PRO A 10 -14.55 3.15 -27.03
C PRO A 10 -15.03 2.45 -25.76
N SER A 11 -14.85 1.13 -25.74
CA SER A 11 -15.15 0.27 -24.60
C SER A 11 -14.36 0.71 -23.36
N SER A 12 -15.08 1.16 -22.33
CA SER A 12 -14.55 1.57 -21.03
C SER A 12 -13.80 0.43 -20.33
N LEU A 13 -12.47 0.52 -20.29
CA LEU A 13 -11.56 -0.32 -19.49
C LEU A 13 -11.63 0.06 -18.00
N HIS A 14 -12.78 -0.12 -17.36
CA HIS A 14 -12.86 -0.09 -15.89
C HIS A 14 -13.80 -1.20 -15.42
N SER A 15 -13.23 -2.32 -15.00
CA SER A 15 -13.93 -3.26 -14.13
C SER A 15 -14.50 -2.46 -12.95
N PRO A 16 -15.79 -2.61 -12.60
CA PRO A 16 -16.35 -1.90 -11.46
C PRO A 16 -15.51 -2.28 -10.25
N GLY A 17 -14.73 -1.34 -9.72
CA GLY A 17 -13.88 -1.62 -8.57
C GLY A 17 -14.76 -2.15 -7.46
N ASP A 18 -14.56 -3.40 -7.06
CA ASP A 18 -15.38 -4.10 -6.06
C ASP A 18 -15.57 -3.18 -4.85
N VAL A 19 -16.76 -2.61 -4.73
CA VAL A 19 -17.13 -1.81 -3.56
C VAL A 19 -17.16 -2.79 -2.41
N GLN A 20 -16.35 -2.54 -1.38
CA GLN A 20 -16.36 -3.45 -0.25
C GLN A 20 -17.79 -3.54 0.30
N ASN A 21 -18.18 -4.75 0.68
CA ASN A 21 -19.51 -5.02 1.19
C ASN A 21 -19.66 -4.45 2.61
N VAL A 22 -19.85 -3.13 2.70
CA VAL A 22 -20.22 -2.42 3.93
C VAL A 22 -21.63 -2.85 4.29
N LYS A 23 -21.80 -3.47 5.46
CA LYS A 23 -23.09 -3.99 5.94
C LYS A 23 -23.83 -3.00 6.85
N PHE A 24 -23.10 -2.11 7.51
CA PHE A 24 -23.62 -1.21 8.54
C PHE A 24 -23.02 0.19 8.40
N CYS A 25 -23.83 1.19 8.74
CA CYS A 25 -23.50 2.60 8.73
C CYS A 25 -22.57 2.97 9.88
N GLN A 26 -21.44 3.63 9.58
CA GLN A 26 -20.48 4.09 10.60
C GLN A 26 -21.02 5.20 11.52
N TRP A 27 -22.10 5.89 11.11
CA TRP A 27 -22.67 7.00 11.90
C TRP A 27 -23.79 6.58 12.84
N CYS A 28 -24.63 5.62 12.45
CA CYS A 28 -25.83 5.27 13.22
C CYS A 28 -26.03 3.77 13.44
N GLY A 29 -25.14 2.91 12.93
CA GLY A 29 -25.25 1.45 13.05
C GLY A 29 -26.35 0.80 12.19
N GLY A 30 -27.16 1.58 11.47
CA GLY A 30 -28.21 1.07 10.60
C GLY A 30 -27.67 0.29 9.39
N PRO A 31 -28.45 -0.62 8.79
CA PRO A 31 -28.01 -1.39 7.64
C PRO A 31 -27.79 -0.52 6.40
N THR A 32 -26.98 -0.99 5.47
CA THR A 32 -26.68 -0.33 4.19
C THR A 32 -27.23 -1.11 3.00
N LYS A 33 -27.68 -0.39 1.99
CA LYS A 33 -27.98 -0.90 0.64
C LYS A 33 -26.90 -0.44 -0.34
N HIS A 34 -26.70 -1.17 -1.43
CA HIS A 34 -25.74 -0.79 -2.47
C HIS A 34 -26.47 -0.43 -3.75
N GLU A 35 -26.37 0.82 -4.17
CA GLU A 35 -26.98 1.32 -5.41
C GLU A 35 -26.10 2.42 -6.02
N ILE A 36 -26.32 2.74 -7.29
CA ILE A 36 -25.69 3.88 -7.95
C ILE A 36 -26.64 5.08 -7.73
N PRO A 37 -26.23 6.12 -6.97
CA PRO A 37 -27.04 7.32 -6.81
C PRO A 37 -27.32 8.02 -8.14
N GLU A 38 -28.43 8.75 -8.21
CA GLU A 38 -28.75 9.56 -9.39
C GLU A 38 -27.63 10.58 -9.67
N GLY A 39 -27.14 10.61 -10.91
CA GLY A 39 -26.03 11.47 -11.32
C GLY A 39 -24.62 10.95 -10.97
N GLU A 40 -24.49 9.75 -10.38
CA GLU A 40 -23.21 9.09 -10.17
C GLU A 40 -23.03 7.88 -11.11
N GLU A 41 -21.77 7.47 -11.33
CA GLU A 41 -21.42 6.30 -12.17
C GLU A 41 -21.02 5.08 -11.34
N ARG A 42 -20.87 5.23 -10.01
CA ARG A 42 -20.29 4.21 -9.14
C ARG A 42 -21.28 3.73 -8.09
N LEU A 43 -21.21 2.44 -7.81
CA LEU A 43 -21.97 1.81 -6.73
C LEU A 43 -21.52 2.39 -5.38
N ARG A 44 -22.48 2.73 -4.52
CA ARG A 44 -22.25 3.30 -3.18
C ARG A 44 -22.99 2.50 -2.12
N ALA A 45 -22.39 2.38 -0.94
CA ALA A 45 -23.09 1.88 0.24
C ALA A 45 -23.86 3.03 0.89
N ILE A 46 -25.19 2.96 0.91
CA ILE A 46 -26.10 3.99 1.41
C ILE A 46 -26.84 3.44 2.62
N CYS A 47 -26.80 4.16 3.75
CA CYS A 47 -27.53 3.76 4.95
C CYS A 47 -29.05 3.85 4.73
N THR A 48 -29.78 2.78 5.02
CA THR A 48 -31.25 2.76 4.89
C THR A 48 -31.96 3.48 6.03
N SER A 49 -31.26 3.79 7.14
CA SER A 49 -31.84 4.49 8.29
C SER A 49 -31.65 6.00 8.27
N CYS A 50 -30.48 6.51 7.84
CA CYS A 50 -30.16 7.94 7.86
C CYS A 50 -29.82 8.53 6.49
N GLY A 51 -29.85 7.74 5.41
CA GLY A 51 -29.60 8.20 4.04
C GLY A 51 -28.14 8.54 3.72
N LYS A 52 -27.22 8.50 4.69
CA LYS A 52 -25.81 8.84 4.48
C LYS A 52 -25.10 7.80 3.61
N ILE A 53 -24.25 8.29 2.71
CA ILE A 53 -23.35 7.48 1.88
C ILE A 53 -22.07 7.18 2.65
N THR A 54 -21.67 5.91 2.69
CA THR A 54 -20.38 5.47 3.23
C THR A 54 -19.35 5.41 2.09
N TYR A 55 -18.53 6.45 1.99
CA TYR A 55 -17.43 6.50 1.03
C TYR A 55 -16.27 5.59 1.45
N GLN A 56 -15.67 4.93 0.47
CA GLN A 56 -14.46 4.12 0.63
C GLN A 56 -13.30 4.82 -0.06
N ASN A 57 -12.38 5.35 0.75
CA ASN A 57 -11.21 6.05 0.26
C ASN A 57 -10.00 5.10 0.20
N PRO A 58 -9.07 5.30 -0.74
CA PRO A 58 -7.78 4.64 -0.67
C PRO A 58 -7.06 5.01 0.62
N LYS A 59 -6.29 4.08 1.16
CA LYS A 59 -5.40 4.38 2.30
C LYS A 59 -4.10 4.97 1.78
N MET A 60 -3.63 6.02 2.44
CA MET A 60 -2.33 6.61 2.15
C MET A 60 -1.28 5.97 3.04
N VAL A 61 -0.20 5.50 2.45
CA VAL A 61 1.00 4.99 3.13
C VAL A 61 2.12 5.98 2.86
N VAL A 62 2.81 6.42 3.90
CA VAL A 62 3.91 7.38 3.81
C VAL A 62 5.17 6.78 4.40
N GLY A 63 6.33 7.11 3.84
CA GLY A 63 7.58 6.55 4.32
C GLY A 63 8.81 7.25 3.75
N CYS A 64 9.99 6.79 4.18
CA CYS A 64 11.26 7.36 3.78
C CYS A 64 12.18 6.33 3.12
N LEU A 65 12.78 6.70 1.98
CA LEU A 65 14.04 6.14 1.49
C LEU A 65 15.16 6.94 2.13
N ILE A 66 15.87 6.33 3.08
CA ILE A 66 16.84 7.03 3.91
C ILE A 66 18.25 6.69 3.45
N GLU A 67 18.96 7.70 2.97
CA GLU A 67 20.35 7.61 2.52
C GLU A 67 21.32 7.96 3.67
N HIS A 68 22.40 7.19 3.80
CA HIS A 68 23.56 7.56 4.60
C HIS A 68 24.82 6.89 4.04
N ASP A 69 25.88 7.64 3.77
CA ASP A 69 27.15 7.14 3.21
C ASP A 69 26.98 6.22 1.97
N ASN A 70 26.15 6.63 1.01
CA ASN A 70 25.80 5.85 -0.19
C ASN A 70 25.13 4.48 0.11
N LYS A 71 24.59 4.31 1.31
CA LYS A 71 23.80 3.16 1.73
C LYS A 71 22.36 3.58 2.00
N VAL A 72 21.45 2.61 1.96
CA VAL A 72 20.04 2.78 2.29
C VAL A 72 19.71 2.06 3.59
N LEU A 73 18.97 2.73 4.49
CA LEU A 73 18.51 2.12 5.73
C LEU A 73 17.24 1.29 5.46
N LEU A 74 17.27 0.02 5.85
CA LEU A 74 16.12 -0.88 5.82
C LEU A 74 15.82 -1.41 7.21
N CYS A 75 14.55 -1.73 7.45
CA CYS A 75 14.04 -2.33 8.69
C CYS A 75 13.50 -3.73 8.41
N LYS A 76 13.81 -4.68 9.28
CA LYS A 76 13.30 -6.05 9.23
C LYS A 76 12.07 -6.17 10.11
N ARG A 77 10.94 -6.53 9.52
CA ARG A 77 9.61 -6.52 10.17
C ARG A 77 9.51 -7.58 11.27
N LYS A 78 8.91 -7.21 12.41
CA LYS A 78 8.60 -8.08 13.57
C LYS A 78 7.10 -8.37 13.71
N ILE A 79 6.29 -7.90 12.77
CA ILE A 79 4.84 -8.07 12.77
C ILE A 79 4.34 -8.55 11.41
N GLU A 80 3.19 -9.21 11.40
CA GLU A 80 2.49 -9.58 10.17
C GLU A 80 1.75 -8.38 9.57
N PRO A 81 1.52 -8.36 8.24
CA PRO A 81 2.01 -9.32 7.25
C PRO A 81 3.53 -9.18 7.02
N SER A 82 4.14 -10.21 6.43
CA SER A 82 5.54 -10.21 5.97
C SER A 82 6.56 -10.16 7.12
N TYR A 83 6.29 -10.89 8.21
CA TYR A 83 7.24 -11.05 9.32
C TYR A 83 8.62 -11.53 8.82
N GLY A 84 9.69 -10.92 9.31
CA GLY A 84 11.07 -11.29 8.99
C GLY A 84 11.58 -10.80 7.63
N LEU A 85 10.77 -10.09 6.84
CA LEU A 85 11.16 -9.47 5.58
C LEU A 85 11.59 -8.01 5.78
N TRP A 86 12.39 -7.49 4.86
CA TRP A 86 12.92 -6.13 4.88
C TRP A 86 11.97 -5.12 4.23
N THR A 87 11.97 -3.89 4.73
CA THR A 87 11.15 -2.78 4.23
C THR A 87 11.88 -1.44 4.40
N LEU A 88 11.46 -0.43 3.63
CA LEU A 88 11.66 0.96 4.02
C LEU A 88 10.73 1.30 5.20
N PRO A 89 11.14 2.20 6.11
CA PRO A 89 10.24 2.71 7.14
C PRO A 89 9.02 3.39 6.52
N ALA A 90 7.84 2.82 6.73
CA ALA A 90 6.61 3.30 6.12
C ALA A 90 5.36 2.76 6.81
N GLY A 91 4.36 3.62 7.00
CA GLY A 91 3.08 3.27 7.60
C GLY A 91 1.94 4.19 7.17
N TYR A 92 0.78 4.04 7.79
CA TYR A 92 -0.41 4.78 7.37
C TYR A 92 -0.30 6.25 7.76
N LEU A 93 -0.76 7.12 6.86
CA LEU A 93 -0.91 8.53 7.18
C LEU A 93 -2.03 8.72 8.22
N GLU A 94 -1.72 9.43 9.30
CA GLU A 94 -2.69 9.74 10.34
C GLU A 94 -3.44 11.06 10.07
N ILE A 95 -4.59 11.21 10.73
CA ILE A 95 -5.38 12.45 10.63
C ILE A 95 -4.65 13.55 11.39
N GLY A 96 -4.42 14.68 10.72
CA GLY A 96 -3.84 15.88 11.34
C GLY A 96 -2.35 16.08 11.10
N GLU A 97 -1.69 15.17 10.37
CA GLU A 97 -0.30 15.32 9.93
C GLU A 97 -0.21 15.48 8.39
N SER A 98 0.84 16.14 7.93
CA SER A 98 1.24 16.13 6.52
C SER A 98 1.90 14.81 6.15
N ALA A 99 1.96 14.49 4.85
CA ALA A 99 2.60 13.27 4.38
C ALA A 99 4.09 13.18 4.77
N MET A 100 4.78 14.32 4.82
CA MET A 100 6.17 14.41 5.25
C MET A 100 6.30 14.15 6.76
N GLU A 101 5.43 14.73 7.59
CA GLU A 101 5.43 14.50 9.04
C GLU A 101 5.17 13.03 9.37
N GLY A 102 4.19 12.40 8.69
CA GLY A 102 3.93 10.98 8.83
C GLY A 102 5.14 10.12 8.43
N ALA A 103 5.79 10.43 7.31
CA ALA A 103 7.01 9.71 6.90
C ALA A 103 8.15 9.82 7.93
N ILE A 104 8.30 10.99 8.56
CA ILE A 104 9.27 11.21 9.64
C ILE A 104 8.87 10.44 10.91
N ARG A 105 7.59 10.46 11.28
CA ARG A 105 7.05 9.72 12.44
C ARG A 105 7.29 8.22 12.28
N GLU A 106 6.90 7.64 11.14
CA GLU A 106 7.10 6.21 10.83
C GLU A 106 8.58 5.83 10.87
N THR A 107 9.44 6.69 10.33
CA THR A 107 10.91 6.49 10.41
C THR A 107 11.41 6.44 11.85
N ARG A 108 10.89 7.32 12.71
CA ARG A 108 11.24 7.33 14.13
C ARG A 108 10.69 6.11 14.86
N GLU A 109 9.47 5.71 14.58
CA GLU A 109 8.79 4.57 15.23
C GLU A 109 9.42 3.23 14.85
N GLU A 110 9.78 3.03 13.58
CA GLU A 110 10.32 1.75 13.10
C GLU A 110 11.85 1.63 13.24
N ALA A 111 12.57 2.75 13.16
CA ALA A 111 14.04 2.76 13.08
C ALA A 111 14.75 3.63 14.12
N ASN A 112 14.01 4.27 15.06
CA ASN A 112 14.55 5.23 16.04
C ASN A 112 15.55 6.23 15.41
N ALA A 113 15.27 6.62 14.16
CA ALA A 113 16.16 7.39 13.33
C ALA A 113 15.64 8.81 13.15
N ASP A 114 16.51 9.79 13.40
CA ASP A 114 16.21 11.20 13.11
C ASP A 114 16.65 11.51 11.68
N VAL A 115 15.69 11.95 10.85
CA VAL A 115 15.93 12.22 9.43
C VAL A 115 15.64 13.68 9.05
N GLU A 116 16.29 14.11 7.98
CA GLU A 116 16.00 15.31 7.22
C GLU A 116 15.44 14.88 5.86
N VAL A 117 14.22 15.31 5.55
CA VAL A 117 13.59 15.03 4.26
C VAL A 117 14.17 15.98 3.22
N ILE A 118 14.64 15.42 2.10
CA ILE A 118 15.29 16.16 1.01
C ILE A 118 14.28 16.50 -0.08
N SER A 119 13.52 15.50 -0.53
CA SER A 119 12.59 15.64 -1.64
C SER A 119 11.55 14.51 -1.63
N PRO A 120 10.40 14.69 -2.29
CA PRO A 120 9.62 13.53 -2.71
C PRO A 120 10.47 12.65 -3.63
N PHE A 121 10.28 11.34 -3.56
CA PHE A 121 11.02 10.38 -4.38
C PHE A 121 10.09 9.49 -5.21
N ALA A 122 9.09 8.87 -4.60
CA ALA A 122 8.16 8.02 -5.33
C ALA A 122 6.71 8.21 -4.87
N GLN A 123 5.79 8.30 -5.82
CA GLN A 123 4.36 8.13 -5.58
C GLN A 123 3.86 6.92 -6.38
N LEU A 124 3.44 5.87 -5.67
CA LEU A 124 3.08 4.60 -6.26
C LEU A 124 1.64 4.21 -5.89
N ASP A 125 0.78 4.11 -6.89
CA ASP A 125 -0.60 3.73 -6.71
C ASP A 125 -0.77 2.21 -6.86
N ILE A 126 -1.45 1.58 -5.91
CA ILE A 126 -1.81 0.16 -5.93
C ILE A 126 -3.34 0.05 -5.89
N PRO A 127 -4.00 0.11 -7.06
CA PRO A 127 -5.46 0.21 -7.16
C PRO A 127 -6.18 -1.10 -6.83
N LEU A 128 -5.47 -2.22 -6.85
CA LEU A 128 -6.05 -3.52 -6.54
C LEU A 128 -5.05 -4.39 -5.79
N ILE A 129 -5.26 -4.51 -4.48
CA ILE A 129 -4.60 -5.53 -3.68
C ILE A 129 -5.61 -6.67 -3.51
N GLY A 130 -5.36 -7.79 -4.19
CA GLY A 130 -6.11 -9.02 -3.98
C GLY A 130 -7.31 -9.23 -4.89
N GLN A 131 -7.08 -9.43 -6.19
CA GLN A 131 -7.93 -10.37 -6.93
C GLN A 131 -7.17 -11.67 -7.20
N VAL A 132 -7.86 -12.76 -6.88
CA VAL A 132 -7.48 -14.18 -6.93
C VAL A 132 -6.73 -14.75 -5.70
N THR A 133 -7.47 -14.87 -4.59
CA THR A 133 -7.50 -16.15 -3.84
C THR A 133 -8.93 -16.44 -3.39
N ARG A 134 -9.82 -16.65 -4.35
CA ARG A 134 -11.01 -17.48 -4.12
C ARG A 134 -10.66 -18.85 -4.69
N ILE A 135 -10.70 -19.87 -3.81
CA ILE A 135 -10.31 -21.29 -4.03
C ILE A 135 -8.76 -21.38 -4.02
N ILE A 136 -8.04 -22.04 -3.08
CA ILE A 136 -8.14 -23.41 -2.57
C ILE A 136 -7.52 -23.43 -1.13
N HIS A 137 -8.08 -24.22 -0.21
CA HIS A 137 -7.64 -24.50 1.19
C HIS A 137 -8.01 -23.52 2.33
N PHE A 138 -9.29 -23.40 2.65
CA PHE A 138 -9.70 -23.30 4.07
C PHE A 138 -10.93 -24.17 4.40
N PHE A 139 -11.17 -25.21 3.60
CA PHE A 139 -12.08 -26.31 3.91
C PHE A 139 -11.34 -27.36 4.77
N SER A 140 -10.92 -26.99 5.99
CA SER A 140 -10.60 -27.98 7.03
C SER A 140 -10.42 -27.44 8.46
N PHE A 141 -10.63 -26.15 8.72
CA PHE A 141 -10.38 -25.59 10.07
C PHE A 141 -11.50 -24.69 10.61
N PHE A 142 -12.73 -24.84 10.10
CA PHE A 142 -13.89 -24.10 10.58
C PHE A 142 -14.83 -24.93 11.48
N LEU A 143 -14.37 -26.08 11.96
CA LEU A 143 -15.16 -27.01 12.78
C LEU A 143 -14.42 -27.48 14.04
N VAL A 144 -13.68 -26.60 14.70
CA VAL A 144 -13.39 -26.74 16.14
C VAL A 144 -13.36 -25.32 16.73
N PHE A 145 -14.07 -25.10 17.83
CA PHE A 145 -14.18 -23.85 18.59
C PHE A 145 -15.15 -22.78 18.07
N VAL A 146 -16.42 -23.18 17.94
CA VAL A 146 -17.48 -22.37 18.58
C VAL A 146 -17.53 -22.80 20.05
N ASN A 147 -17.50 -21.82 20.96
CA ASN A 147 -17.50 -21.90 22.42
C ASN A 147 -16.15 -22.18 23.09
N LEU A 148 -15.47 -21.12 23.53
CA LEU A 148 -15.14 -20.88 24.94
C LEU A 148 -14.31 -19.58 25.07
N LEU A 149 -14.83 -18.65 25.87
CA LEU A 149 -14.11 -17.63 26.65
C LEU A 149 -13.45 -16.45 25.92
N CYS A 150 -14.14 -15.30 26.04
CA CYS A 150 -13.66 -14.07 26.67
C CYS A 150 -12.13 -13.86 26.82
N ASN A 151 -11.68 -12.66 26.48
CA ASN A 151 -10.35 -12.07 26.68
C ASN A 151 -9.19 -12.58 25.80
N SER A 152 -9.22 -12.18 24.53
CA SER A 152 -8.05 -11.54 23.89
C SER A 152 -8.48 -10.91 22.57
N ARG A 153 -7.99 -9.70 22.32
CA ARG A 153 -8.23 -8.92 21.10
C ARG A 153 -7.67 -9.67 19.88
N PHE A 154 -8.47 -10.55 19.28
CA PHE A 154 -8.23 -11.00 17.91
C PHE A 154 -8.66 -9.88 16.97
N LEU A 155 -7.72 -8.97 16.67
CA LEU A 155 -7.83 -8.10 15.51
C LEU A 155 -7.66 -8.99 14.28
N VAL A 156 -8.77 -9.54 13.78
CA VAL A 156 -8.80 -10.09 12.42
C VAL A 156 -8.50 -8.92 11.49
N MET A 157 -7.25 -8.81 11.05
CA MET A 157 -6.86 -7.87 10.02
C MET A 157 -7.46 -8.39 8.72
N ILE A 158 -8.72 -8.04 8.47
CA ILE A 158 -9.39 -8.38 7.22
C ILE A 158 -8.58 -7.67 6.12
N MET A 159 -7.87 -8.44 5.31
CA MET A 159 -7.23 -8.02 4.06
C MET A 159 -8.31 -7.68 3.02
N THR A 160 -9.20 -6.76 3.37
CA THR A 160 -10.27 -6.27 2.54
C THR A 160 -9.61 -5.44 1.45
N SER A 161 -9.70 -5.85 0.17
CA SER A 161 -9.01 -5.24 -0.98
C SER A 161 -8.75 -3.75 -0.80
N LEU A 162 -7.54 -3.43 -0.33
CA LEU A 162 -7.17 -2.06 0.01
C LEU A 162 -6.58 -1.43 -1.23
N ARG A 163 -7.27 -0.40 -1.76
CA ARG A 163 -6.62 0.59 -2.62
C ARG A 163 -5.62 1.34 -1.75
N GLN A 164 -4.36 1.36 -2.14
CA GLN A 164 -3.31 2.07 -1.41
C GLN A 164 -2.56 3.01 -2.35
N THR A 165 -2.14 4.15 -1.83
CA THR A 165 -1.18 5.03 -2.50
C THR A 165 0.01 5.19 -1.57
N TYR A 166 1.20 4.92 -2.07
CA TYR A 166 2.45 5.03 -1.34
C TYR A 166 3.14 6.33 -1.72
N ILE A 167 3.49 7.15 -0.74
CA ILE A 167 4.29 8.37 -0.94
C ILE A 167 5.60 8.18 -0.17
N ILE A 168 6.69 8.03 -0.91
CA ILE A 168 8.02 7.84 -0.36
C ILE A 168 8.84 9.09 -0.58
N PHE A 169 9.44 9.58 0.50
CA PHE A 169 10.35 10.71 0.49
C PHE A 169 11.80 10.24 0.51
N LEU A 170 12.67 10.89 -0.25
CA LEU A 170 14.10 10.77 -0.06
C LEU A 170 14.50 11.57 1.17
N ALA A 171 15.24 10.94 2.06
CA ALA A 171 15.70 11.54 3.31
C ALA A 171 17.15 11.17 3.59
N ARG A 172 17.79 11.92 4.49
CA ARG A 172 19.10 11.59 5.05
C ARG A 172 19.04 11.50 6.55
N LEU A 173 19.87 10.63 7.12
CA LEU A 173 20.08 10.61 8.56
C LEU A 173 20.71 11.93 9.01
N LYS A 174 20.09 12.61 10.00
CA LYS A 174 20.66 13.81 10.64
C LYS A 174 21.89 13.46 11.47
N LYS A 175 21.91 12.25 12.03
CA LYS A 175 23.00 11.68 12.83
C LYS A 175 23.13 10.20 12.48
N PRO A 176 24.33 9.60 12.55
CA PRO A 176 24.55 8.18 12.25
C PRO A 176 24.02 7.25 13.36
N HIS A 177 22.83 7.53 13.90
CA HIS A 177 22.20 6.78 14.97
C HIS A 177 20.81 6.32 14.53
N PHE A 178 20.59 5.02 14.61
CA PHE A 178 19.32 4.34 14.38
C PHE A 178 19.32 3.03 15.16
N SER A 179 18.15 2.51 15.49
CA SER A 179 17.99 1.21 16.14
C SER A 179 16.58 0.66 15.91
N PRO A 180 16.36 -0.66 15.98
CA PRO A 180 15.05 -1.23 15.76
C PRO A 180 13.99 -0.68 16.73
N GLY A 181 12.89 -0.17 16.17
CA GLY A 181 11.69 0.17 16.92
C GLY A 181 10.90 -1.06 17.39
N PRO A 182 9.77 -0.88 18.08
CA PRO A 182 8.94 -1.98 18.58
C PRO A 182 8.49 -2.98 17.50
N GLU A 183 8.26 -2.50 16.28
CA GLU A 183 7.78 -3.27 15.13
C GLU A 183 8.91 -3.83 14.25
N SER A 184 10.16 -3.49 14.57
CA SER A 184 11.35 -3.93 13.84
C SER A 184 12.16 -4.89 14.69
N SER A 185 12.62 -6.00 14.11
CA SER A 185 13.60 -6.87 14.77
C SER A 185 15.02 -6.37 14.56
N GLU A 186 15.26 -5.69 13.44
CA GLU A 186 16.59 -5.29 12.99
C GLU A 186 16.50 -4.06 12.07
N CYS A 187 17.53 -3.20 12.07
CA CYS A 187 17.68 -2.10 11.14
C CYS A 187 19.14 -2.07 10.68
N LEU A 188 19.37 -2.02 9.37
CA LEU A 188 20.72 -2.06 8.78
C LEU A 188 20.83 -1.13 7.58
N LEU A 189 22.05 -0.62 7.37
CA LEU A 189 22.43 0.11 6.18
C LEU A 189 22.97 -0.86 5.11
N PHE A 190 22.34 -0.89 3.95
CA PHE A 190 22.72 -1.71 2.81
C PHE A 190 23.37 -0.86 1.74
N SER A 191 24.52 -1.30 1.20
CA SER A 191 25.01 -0.73 -0.04
C SER A 191 24.08 -1.09 -1.20
N LEU A 192 24.09 -0.32 -2.29
CA LEU A 192 23.17 -0.50 -3.41
C LEU A 192 23.21 -1.91 -4.03
N ASN A 193 24.35 -2.60 -3.96
CA ASN A 193 24.53 -3.96 -4.50
C ASN A 193 24.17 -5.07 -3.49
N GLU A 194 23.97 -4.72 -2.23
CA GLU A 194 23.67 -5.65 -1.13
C GLU A 194 22.20 -5.58 -0.71
N ILE A 195 21.39 -4.69 -1.31
CA ILE A 195 19.96 -4.61 -1.05
C ILE A 195 19.32 -5.99 -1.29
N PRO A 196 18.64 -6.56 -0.28
CA PRO A 196 18.24 -7.96 -0.34
C PRO A 196 16.87 -8.10 -1.02
N PHE A 197 16.82 -7.81 -2.32
CA PHE A 197 15.59 -7.72 -3.14
C PHE A 197 14.67 -8.95 -3.06
N SER A 198 15.22 -10.15 -2.89
CA SER A 198 14.46 -11.40 -2.74
C SER A 198 13.76 -11.55 -1.39
N SER A 199 14.09 -10.69 -0.41
CA SER A 199 13.56 -10.72 0.95
C SER A 199 12.89 -9.41 1.35
N LEU A 200 12.46 -8.62 0.36
CA LEU A 200 11.65 -7.42 0.59
C LEU A 200 10.19 -7.80 0.85
N SER A 201 9.52 -6.99 1.67
CA SER A 201 8.17 -7.27 2.18
C SER A 201 7.04 -6.96 1.20
N PHE A 202 7.20 -5.96 0.33
CA PHE A 202 6.15 -5.45 -0.56
C PHE A 202 6.68 -5.04 -1.94
N SER A 203 5.83 -5.13 -2.96
CA SER A 203 6.18 -4.70 -4.33
C SER A 203 6.45 -3.20 -4.44
N SER A 204 5.81 -2.37 -3.62
CA SER A 204 6.12 -0.93 -3.56
C SER A 204 7.57 -0.69 -3.12
N MET A 205 8.08 -1.50 -2.18
CA MET A 205 9.47 -1.42 -1.73
C MET A 205 10.44 -1.90 -2.81
N VAL A 206 10.10 -2.99 -3.50
CA VAL A 206 10.86 -3.48 -4.66
C VAL A 206 10.98 -2.39 -5.72
N VAL A 207 9.84 -1.85 -6.19
CA VAL A 207 9.81 -0.81 -7.23
C VAL A 207 10.59 0.43 -6.80
N THR A 208 10.33 0.93 -5.59
CA THR A 208 11.00 2.14 -5.07
C THR A 208 12.52 1.97 -5.04
N LEU A 209 13.02 0.85 -4.50
CA LEU A 209 14.45 0.59 -4.41
C LEU A 209 15.08 0.31 -5.78
N SER A 210 14.37 -0.36 -6.69
CA SER A 210 14.85 -0.57 -8.07
C SER A 210 15.02 0.76 -8.81
N LEU A 211 14.03 1.64 -8.76
CA LEU A 211 14.10 2.97 -9.37
C LEU A 211 15.24 3.80 -8.79
N TYR A 212 15.43 3.76 -7.47
CA TYR A 212 16.54 4.45 -6.81
C TYR A 212 17.90 3.92 -7.29
N VAL A 213 18.08 2.61 -7.34
CA VAL A 213 19.31 1.99 -7.84
C VAL A 213 19.57 2.36 -9.31
N GLU A 214 18.52 2.41 -10.14
CA GLU A 214 18.62 2.84 -11.53
C GLU A 214 19.08 4.29 -11.66
N ASP A 215 18.46 5.22 -10.93
CA ASP A 215 18.87 6.63 -10.93
C ASP A 215 20.31 6.83 -10.45
N MET A 216 20.69 6.12 -9.39
CA MET A 216 22.06 6.18 -8.88
C MET A 216 23.08 5.65 -9.89
N LYS A 217 22.72 4.63 -10.69
CA LYS A 217 23.57 4.11 -11.77
C LYS A 217 23.59 5.00 -13.02
N ALA A 218 22.49 5.65 -13.35
CA ALA A 218 22.35 6.43 -14.58
C ALA A 218 23.01 7.82 -14.50
N GLY A 219 23.08 8.40 -13.30
CA GLY A 219 23.68 9.73 -13.14
C GLY A 219 23.91 10.19 -11.70
N GLY A 220 23.73 9.31 -10.71
CA GLY A 220 23.92 9.63 -9.29
C GLY A 220 22.94 10.67 -8.74
N LYS A 221 21.80 10.88 -9.44
CA LYS A 221 20.80 11.90 -9.08
C LYS A 221 19.42 11.26 -8.99
N PRO A 222 18.87 11.12 -7.78
CA PRO A 222 17.49 10.65 -7.60
C PRO A 222 16.51 11.61 -8.25
N LYS A 223 15.54 11.05 -8.96
CA LYS A 223 14.41 11.75 -9.59
C LYS A 223 13.13 11.47 -8.82
N PHE A 224 12.12 12.28 -9.08
CA PHE A 224 10.79 11.92 -8.64
C PHE A 224 10.19 10.91 -9.62
N HIS A 225 9.56 9.85 -9.10
CA HIS A 225 8.86 8.85 -9.88
C HIS A 225 7.39 8.77 -9.51
N TYR A 226 6.53 8.66 -10.51
CA TYR A 226 5.13 8.27 -10.36
C TYR A 226 4.88 6.97 -11.10
N GLY A 227 4.02 6.10 -10.58
CA GLY A 227 3.54 4.94 -11.33
C GLY A 227 2.45 4.15 -10.63
N THR A 228 1.83 3.25 -11.39
CA THR A 228 0.76 2.36 -10.90
C THR A 228 1.26 0.92 -10.88
N ILE A 229 1.29 0.31 -9.70
CA ILE A 229 1.63 -1.11 -9.53
C ILE A 229 0.35 -1.93 -9.68
N ASN A 230 0.20 -2.58 -10.83
CA ASN A 230 -0.89 -3.51 -11.08
C ASN A 230 -0.44 -4.94 -10.81
N LYS A 231 -1.03 -5.58 -9.80
CA LYS A 231 -0.76 -6.98 -9.47
C LYS A 231 -1.26 -7.90 -10.58
N ARG A 232 -0.45 -8.87 -10.99
CA ARG A 232 -0.83 -9.80 -12.06
C ARG A 232 -1.98 -10.70 -11.61
N PRO A 233 -3.08 -10.80 -12.37
CA PRO A 233 -4.19 -11.69 -12.02
C PRO A 233 -3.72 -13.14 -11.88
N GLY A 234 -4.28 -13.87 -10.91
CA GLY A 234 -3.97 -15.28 -10.68
C GLY A 234 -2.66 -15.55 -9.91
N THR A 235 -1.95 -14.50 -9.49
CA THR A 235 -0.76 -14.62 -8.63
C THR A 235 -1.10 -14.29 -7.18
N SER A 236 -0.27 -14.74 -6.24
CA SER A 236 -0.48 -14.41 -4.82
C SER A 236 -0.42 -12.90 -4.62
N ALA A 237 -1.33 -12.34 -3.81
CA ALA A 237 -1.28 -10.92 -3.44
C ALA A 237 0.04 -10.55 -2.73
N SER A 238 0.68 -11.53 -2.06
CA SER A 238 1.99 -11.39 -1.44
C SER A 238 3.18 -11.55 -2.39
N ASP A 239 2.95 -11.96 -3.65
CA ASP A 239 4.03 -12.02 -4.64
C ASP A 239 4.47 -10.60 -4.98
N ILE A 240 5.68 -10.26 -4.55
CA ILE A 240 6.25 -8.93 -4.69
C ILE A 240 6.81 -8.67 -6.10
N HIS A 241 6.96 -9.70 -6.94
CA HIS A 241 7.52 -9.61 -8.29
C HIS A 241 6.45 -9.78 -9.39
N ALA A 242 5.28 -10.32 -9.05
CA ALA A 242 4.15 -10.46 -9.96
C ALA A 242 3.35 -9.15 -10.14
N TYR A 243 3.94 -8.16 -10.81
CA TYR A 243 3.27 -6.90 -11.15
C TYR A 243 3.65 -6.39 -12.54
N THR A 244 2.91 -5.37 -13.00
CA THR A 244 3.33 -4.41 -14.02
C THR A 244 3.43 -3.02 -13.39
N LEU A 245 4.35 -2.20 -13.89
CA LEU A 245 4.46 -0.80 -13.51
C LEU A 245 3.94 0.04 -14.68
N ASP A 246 2.69 0.45 -14.58
CA ASP A 246 2.00 1.20 -15.63
C ASP A 246 2.06 2.70 -15.33
N HIS A 247 1.88 3.53 -16.36
CA HIS A 247 1.91 4.99 -16.24
C HIS A 247 3.18 5.53 -15.54
N HIS A 248 4.31 4.84 -15.68
CA HIS A 248 5.56 5.28 -15.07
C HIS A 248 6.02 6.61 -15.69
N MET A 249 6.20 7.61 -14.83
CA MET A 249 6.70 8.94 -15.19
C MET A 249 7.86 9.29 -14.24
N GLN A 250 8.81 10.08 -14.74
CA GLN A 250 9.93 10.58 -13.94
C GLN A 250 10.26 12.04 -14.27
N SER A 251 10.74 12.79 -13.29
CA SER A 251 11.19 14.20 -13.44
C SER A 251 12.45 14.48 -12.65
#